data_AF-A0A7Y7WC95-F1
#
_entry.id   AF-A0A7Y7WC95-F1
#
_cell.length_a   1.000
_cell.length_b   1.000
_cell.length_c   1.000
_cell.angle_alpha   90.00
_cell.angle_beta   90.00
_cell.angle_gamma   90.00
#
_symmetry.space_group_name_H-M   'P 1'
#
loop_
_entity.id
_entity.type
_entity.pdbx_description
1 polymer ?
#
loop_
_entity_poly.entity_id
_entity_poly.type
_entity_poly.pdbx_seq_one_letter_code
_entity_poly.pdbx_strand_id
1 'polypeptide(L)' 'MQITRQVVREALNLALGRAVEVEPDVPLIETRLKINSLTMLALFAQLEQVAGVRVSQQDAIGLYGFSIDQIVQWFVRHER' A
#
# COMPACT_ATOMS: atom_id res chain seq x y z
N MET A 1 14.12 5.51 0.96
CA MET A 1 13.70 6.24 -0.26
C MET A 1 12.28 6.69 0.00
N GLN A 2 11.96 7.97 -0.21
CA GLN A 2 10.64 8.48 0.20
C GLN A 2 9.51 7.76 -0.54
N ILE A 3 8.55 7.24 0.20
CA ILE A 3 7.35 6.62 -0.39
C ILE A 3 6.49 7.69 -1.05
N THR A 4 6.23 7.53 -2.35
CA THR A 4 5.37 8.41 -3.16
C THR A 4 4.17 7.63 -3.69
N ARG A 5 3.16 8.34 -4.21
CA ARG A 5 1.99 7.73 -4.87
C ARG A 5 2.39 6.76 -5.98
N GLN A 6 3.41 7.13 -6.75
CA GLN A 6 3.92 6.29 -7.85
C GLN A 6 4.49 4.98 -7.32
N VAL A 7 5.31 5.04 -6.27
CA VAL A 7 5.91 3.84 -5.63
C VAL A 7 4.82 2.91 -5.08
N VAL A 8 3.80 3.46 -4.41
CA VAL A 8 2.67 2.66 -3.92
C VAL A 8 1.89 2.01 -5.06
N ARG A 9 1.69 2.71 -6.18
CA ARG A 9 1.02 2.15 -7.35
C ARG A 9 1.84 1.05 -8.02
N GLU A 10 3.15 1.23 -8.14
CA GLU A 10 4.06 0.21 -8.68
C GLU A 10 4.08 -1.04 -7.80
N ALA A 11 4.17 -0.86 -6.48
CA ALA A 11 4.10 -1.95 -5.52
C ALA A 11 2.74 -2.67 -5.56
N LEU A 12 1.63 -1.94 -5.74
CA LEU A 12 0.30 -2.50 -5.88
C LEU A 12 0.17 -3.33 -7.16
N ASN A 13 0.72 -2.85 -8.27
CA ASN A 13 0.73 -3.58 -9.55
C ASN A 13 1.52 -4.89 -9.43
N LEU A 14 2.66 -4.88 -8.72
CA LEU A 14 3.44 -6.07 -8.43
C LEU A 14 2.66 -7.05 -7.54
N ALA A 15 2.03 -6.56 -6.47
CA ALA A 15 1.23 -7.38 -5.56
C ALA A 15 0.02 -8.04 -6.25
N LEU A 16 -0.56 -7.37 -7.25
CA LEU A 16 -1.67 -7.90 -8.05
C LEU A 16 -1.23 -8.72 -9.26
N GLY A 17 0.06 -8.70 -9.62
CA GLY A 17 0.58 -9.31 -10.85
C GLY A 17 0.04 -8.69 -12.14
N ARG A 18 -0.53 -7.49 -12.08
CA ARG A 18 -1.13 -6.78 -13.22
C ARG A 18 -1.17 -5.28 -12.96
N ALA A 19 -1.16 -4.48 -14.03
CA ALA A 19 -1.39 -3.05 -13.93
C ALA A 19 -2.84 -2.77 -13.56
N VAL A 20 -3.06 -1.86 -12.60
CA VAL A 20 -4.38 -1.33 -12.24
C VAL A 20 -4.36 0.20 -12.23
N GLU A 21 -5.43 0.79 -12.72
CA GLU A 21 -5.70 2.21 -12.52
C GLU A 21 -6.55 2.37 -11.27
N VAL A 22 -6.01 3.11 -10.31
CA VAL A 22 -6.67 3.40 -9.04
C VAL A 22 -6.53 4.89 -8.76
N GLU A 23 -7.66 5.52 -8.47
CA GLU A 23 -7.70 6.89 -7.98
C GLU A 23 -7.02 6.97 -6.61
N PRO A 24 -6.10 7.93 -6.39
CA PRO A 24 -5.20 7.92 -5.26
C PRO A 24 -5.90 8.16 -3.90
N ASP A 25 -7.07 8.77 -3.90
CA ASP A 25 -7.93 9.09 -2.75
C ASP A 25 -9.04 8.04 -2.53
N VAL A 26 -9.21 7.09 -3.44
CA VAL A 26 -10.21 6.03 -3.33
C VAL A 26 -9.66 4.86 -2.50
N PRO A 27 -10.39 4.40 -1.48
CA PRO A 27 -10.05 3.20 -0.71
C PRO A 27 -9.75 1.97 -1.58
N LEU A 28 -8.67 1.27 -1.26
CA LEU A 28 -8.33 0.00 -1.90
C LEU A 28 -9.22 -1.13 -1.33
N ILE A 29 -10.44 -1.26 -1.86
CA ILE A 29 -11.45 -2.21 -1.38
C ILE A 29 -11.41 -3.55 -2.14
N GLU A 30 -11.64 -4.64 -1.41
CA GLU A 30 -11.67 -6.02 -1.91
C GLU A 30 -12.52 -6.23 -3.17
N THR A 31 -13.70 -5.61 -3.24
CA THR A 31 -14.71 -5.97 -4.25
C THR A 31 -14.46 -5.37 -5.64
N ARG A 32 -13.89 -4.16 -5.75
CA ARG A 32 -13.64 -3.52 -7.05
C ARG A 32 -12.39 -4.06 -7.75
N LEU A 33 -11.32 -4.29 -6.99
CA LEU A 33 -10.00 -4.60 -7.54
C LEU A 33 -9.51 -6.01 -7.21
N LYS A 34 -10.29 -6.79 -6.44
CA LYS A 34 -9.88 -8.08 -5.86
C LYS A 34 -8.67 -7.96 -4.91
N ILE A 35 -8.53 -6.81 -4.25
CA ILE A 35 -7.45 -6.54 -3.28
C ILE A 35 -7.85 -7.13 -1.94
N ASN A 36 -7.40 -8.33 -1.64
CA ASN A 36 -7.67 -8.99 -0.36
C ASN A 36 -6.56 -8.76 0.65
N SER A 37 -6.71 -9.34 1.84
CA SER A 37 -5.69 -9.30 2.90
C SER A 37 -4.31 -9.81 2.44
N LEU A 38 -4.23 -10.83 1.59
CA LEU A 38 -2.96 -11.33 1.04
C LEU A 38 -2.33 -10.32 0.08
N THR A 39 -3.12 -9.68 -0.79
CA THR A 39 -2.64 -8.62 -1.67
C THR A 39 -2.11 -7.43 -0.88
N MET A 40 -2.81 -7.03 0.19
CA MET A 40 -2.38 -5.94 1.07
C MET A 40 -1.07 -6.28 1.78
N LEU A 41 -0.91 -7.51 2.29
CA LEU A 41 0.36 -7.95 2.89
C LEU A 41 1.50 -7.95 1.87
N ALA A 42 1.25 -8.41 0.63
CA ALA A 42 2.23 -8.36 -0.44
C ALA A 42 2.62 -6.92 -0.80
N LEU A 43 1.64 -6.01 -0.88
CA LEU A 43 1.87 -4.57 -1.08
C LEU A 43 2.78 -4.01 0.02
N PHE A 44 2.45 -4.25 1.30
CA PHE A 44 3.26 -3.74 2.40
C PHE A 44 4.68 -4.30 2.37
N ALA A 45 4.86 -5.61 2.13
CA ALA A 45 6.19 -6.20 2.03
C ALA A 45 7.06 -5.54 0.94
N GLN A 46 6.47 -5.14 -0.21
CA GLN A 46 7.19 -4.38 -1.23
C GLN A 46 7.56 -2.98 -0.75
N LEU A 47 6.64 -2.28 -0.07
CA LEU A 47 6.88 -0.93 0.44
C LEU A 47 7.92 -0.91 1.57
N GLU A 48 7.93 -1.91 2.44
CA GLU A 48 8.93 -2.07 3.50
C GLU A 48 10.36 -2.17 2.92
N GLN A 49 10.53 -2.88 1.80
CA GLN A 49 11.82 -3.00 1.12
C GLN A 49 12.33 -1.68 0.56
N VAL A 50 11.41 -0.81 0.09
CA VAL A 50 11.76 0.50 -0.49
C VAL A 50 11.97 1.57 0.58
N ALA A 51 11.11 1.60 1.60
CA ALA A 51 11.14 2.61 2.66
C ALA A 51 12.19 2.30 3.74
N GLY A 52 12.49 1.02 4.00
CA GLY A 52 13.23 0.61 5.20
C GLY A 52 12.41 0.72 6.50
N VAL A 53 11.11 1.00 6.39
CA VAL A 53 10.14 1.05 7.50
C VAL A 53 9.38 -0.26 7.54
N ARG A 54 9.25 -0.87 8.73
CA ARG A 54 8.42 -2.06 8.92
C ARG A 54 7.00 -1.68 9.30
N VAL A 55 6.02 -2.37 8.72
CA VAL A 55 4.60 -2.31 9.05
C VAL A 55 4.32 -3.43 10.05
N SER A 56 3.97 -3.08 11.29
CA SER A 56 3.59 -4.10 12.27
C SER A 56 2.26 -4.76 11.88
N GLN A 57 1.97 -5.95 12.43
CA GLN A 57 0.67 -6.59 12.19
C GLN A 57 -0.51 -5.72 12.65
N GLN A 58 -0.33 -4.96 13.74
CA GLN A 58 -1.35 -4.05 14.24
C GLN A 58 -1.61 -2.89 13.26
N ASP A 59 -0.54 -2.33 12.69
CA ASP A 59 -0.65 -1.29 11.67
C ASP A 59 -1.27 -1.83 10.38
N ALA A 60 -0.89 -3.03 9.94
CA ALA A 60 -1.44 -3.65 8.73
C ALA A 60 -2.97 -3.80 8.79
N ILE A 61 -3.53 -4.11 9.96
CA ILE A 61 -4.99 -4.13 10.17
C ILE A 61 -5.58 -2.72 10.04
N GLY A 62 -4.92 -1.72 10.64
CA GLY A 62 -5.36 -0.32 10.56
C GLY A 62 -5.25 0.29 9.16
N LEU A 63 -4.31 -0.20 8.35
CA LEU A 63 -4.08 0.21 6.95
C LEU A 63 -5.00 -0.50 5.95
N TYR A 64 -5.75 -1.51 6.40
CA TYR A 64 -6.66 -2.24 5.52
C TYR A 64 -7.78 -1.31 5.02
N GLY A 65 -7.97 -1.28 3.70
CA GLY A 65 -8.93 -0.37 3.06
C GLY A 65 -8.45 1.07 2.93
N PHE A 66 -7.18 1.38 3.22
CA PHE A 66 -6.63 2.69 2.93
C PHE A 66 -6.56 2.95 1.43
N SER A 67 -6.70 4.21 1.04
CA SER A 67 -6.34 4.72 -0.28
C SER A 67 -4.81 4.83 -0.42
N ILE A 68 -4.34 5.02 -1.65
CA ILE A 68 -2.91 5.25 -1.93
C ILE A 68 -2.38 6.45 -1.14
N ASP A 69 -3.14 7.54 -1.08
CA ASP A 69 -2.75 8.77 -0.36
C ASP A 69 -2.60 8.54 1.13
N GLN A 70 -3.50 7.77 1.73
CA GLN A 70 -3.41 7.45 3.15
C GLN A 70 -2.22 6.54 3.45
N ILE A 71 -1.91 5.57 2.57
CA ILE A 71 -0.71 4.73 2.69
C ILE A 71 0.56 5.59 2.62
N VAL A 72 0.67 6.47 1.62
CA VAL A 72 1.80 7.41 1.50
C VAL A 72 1.95 8.24 2.77
N GLN A 73 0.85 8.84 3.26
CA GLN A 73 0.88 9.64 4.49
C GLN A 73 1.31 8.84 5.71
N TRP A 74 0.89 7.58 5.82
CA TRP A 74 1.31 6.72 6.92
C TRP A 74 2.82 6.48 6.87
N PHE A 75 3.39 6.10 5.73
CA PHE A 75 4.84 5.90 5.60
C PHE A 75 5.64 7.18 5.86
N VAL A 76 5.19 8.33 5.34
CA VAL A 76 5.84 9.63 5.58
C VAL A 76 5.88 9.99 7.07
N ARG A 77 4.88 9.58 7.86
CA ARG A 77 4.87 9.79 9.32
C ARG A 77 5.84 8.87 10.06
N HIS A 78 6.11 7.68 9.52
CA HIS A 78 6.92 6.63 10.15
C HIS A 78 8.37 6.57 9.64
N GLU A 79 8.73 7.33 8.60
CA GLU A 79 10.12 7.56 8.19
C GLU A 79 10.87 8.56 9.10
N ARG A 80 10.24 9.07 10.16
CA ARG A 80 10.82 10.05 11.11
C ARG A 80 11.39 9.40 12.37
#